data_AF-A0A2N8NME9-F1
#
_entry.id   AF-A0A2N8NME9-F1
#
_cell.length_a   1.000
_cell.length_b   1.000
_cell.length_c   1.000
_cell.angle_alpha   90.00
_cell.angle_beta   90.00
_cell.angle_gamma   90.00
#
_symmetry.space_group_name_H-M   'P 1'
#
loop_
_entity.id
_entity.type
_entity.pdbx_description
1 polymer ?
#
loop_
_entity_poly.entity_id
_entity_poly.type
_entity_poly.pdbx_seq_one_letter_code
_entity_poly.pdbx_strand_id
1 'polypeptide(L)'
;MTTTTEWLAQAADDPRAAIALWKENTTAPLVAGRQWDLVRLDFTLATAVISHLKTRGRHIGPYVMGGVEHAMWWLIPLGGARRVRRSPGVAPYRKGAELFVPPPGRYLGERVWVLPDADGERRHTPTSDGALREALGALVTGTAPPR
;
A
#
# COMPACT_ATOMS: atom_id res chain seq x y z
N MET A 1 -17.26 14.47 -5.96
CA MET A 1 -15.89 14.20 -5.50
C MET A 1 -15.94 12.91 -4.71
N THR A 2 -15.16 11.89 -5.09
CA THR A 2 -15.14 10.61 -4.37
C THR A 2 -14.37 10.78 -3.07
N THR A 3 -14.89 10.28 -1.95
CA THR A 3 -14.17 10.28 -0.67
C THR A 3 -13.09 9.20 -0.63
N THR A 4 -12.08 9.32 0.24
CA THR A 4 -11.05 8.28 0.40
C THR A 4 -11.65 6.94 0.80
N THR A 5 -12.68 6.94 1.65
CA THR A 5 -13.43 5.74 2.02
C THR A 5 -14.09 5.09 0.80
N GLU A 6 -14.80 5.85 -0.02
CA GLU A 6 -15.44 5.31 -1.23
C GLU A 6 -14.42 4.80 -2.24
N TRP A 7 -13.31 5.49 -2.43
CA TRP A 7 -12.23 5.08 -3.33
C TRP A 7 -11.59 3.76 -2.88
N LEU A 8 -11.27 3.62 -1.59
CA LEU A 8 -10.71 2.38 -1.04
C LEU A 8 -11.71 1.22 -1.14
N ALA A 9 -12.98 1.47 -0.86
CA ALA A 9 -14.03 0.46 -0.91
C ALA A 9 -14.22 -0.14 -2.31
N GLN A 10 -13.87 0.56 -3.38
CA GLN A 10 -13.95 0.01 -4.74
C GLN A 10 -13.08 -1.25 -4.94
N ALA A 11 -12.07 -1.46 -4.09
CA ALA A 11 -11.25 -2.66 -4.12
C ALA A 11 -11.91 -3.86 -3.43
N ALA A 12 -12.96 -3.67 -2.64
CA ALA A 12 -13.73 -4.76 -2.05
C ALA A 12 -14.57 -5.47 -3.13
N ASP A 13 -15.00 -6.70 -2.84
CA ASP A 13 -15.91 -7.40 -3.73
C ASP A 13 -17.29 -6.74 -3.77
N ASP A 14 -17.82 -6.38 -2.58
CA ASP A 14 -18.97 -5.48 -2.40
C ASP A 14 -18.54 -4.18 -1.69
N PRO A 15 -18.38 -3.07 -2.44
CA PRO A 15 -18.02 -1.78 -1.86
C PRO A 15 -19.02 -1.25 -0.82
N ARG A 16 -20.32 -1.55 -0.95
CA ARG A 16 -21.33 -1.07 -0.01
C ARG A 16 -21.23 -1.82 1.32
N ALA A 17 -21.02 -3.14 1.27
CA ALA A 17 -20.79 -3.94 2.46
C ALA A 17 -19.50 -3.52 3.19
N ALA A 18 -18.41 -3.26 2.45
CA ALA A 18 -17.17 -2.76 3.06
C ALA A 18 -17.36 -1.41 3.77
N ILE A 19 -18.11 -0.48 3.16
CA ILE A 19 -18.44 0.81 3.78
C ILE A 19 -19.33 0.61 5.02
N ALA A 20 -20.28 -0.33 4.99
CA ALA A 20 -21.13 -0.64 6.14
C ALA A 20 -20.30 -1.15 7.33
N LEU A 21 -19.41 -2.12 7.10
CA LEU A 21 -18.49 -2.63 8.13
C LEU A 21 -17.63 -1.52 8.73
N TRP A 22 -17.08 -0.63 7.89
CA TRP A 22 -16.29 0.51 8.34
C TRP A 22 -17.10 1.53 9.16
N LYS A 23 -18.38 1.75 8.83
CA LYS A 23 -19.29 2.60 9.63
C LYS A 23 -19.55 2.00 11.02
N GLU A 24 -19.57 0.67 11.11
CA GLU A 24 -19.66 -0.08 12.37
C GLU A 24 -18.31 -0.22 13.08
N ASN A 25 -17.28 0.50 12.63
CA ASN A 25 -15.92 0.46 13.17
C ASN A 25 -15.34 -0.97 13.22
N THR A 26 -15.61 -1.74 12.16
CA THR A 26 -15.13 -3.10 11.93
C THR A 26 -14.22 -3.12 10.70
N THR A 27 -13.23 -4.02 10.65
CA THR A 27 -12.37 -4.18 9.46
C THR A 27 -13.14 -4.76 8.28
N ALA A 28 -12.79 -4.37 7.06
CA ALA A 28 -13.41 -4.89 5.83
C ALA A 28 -12.36 -5.52 4.89
N PRO A 29 -12.73 -6.56 4.11
CA PRO A 29 -11.82 -7.17 3.15
C PRO A 29 -11.69 -6.32 1.89
N LEU A 30 -10.46 -6.03 1.49
CA LEU A 30 -10.12 -5.51 0.17
C LEU A 30 -9.45 -6.58 -0.68
N VAL A 31 -9.80 -6.64 -1.96
CA VAL A 31 -9.37 -7.70 -2.88
C VAL A 31 -8.23 -7.20 -3.77
N ALA A 32 -7.08 -7.84 -3.67
CA ALA A 32 -5.92 -7.53 -4.49
C ALA A 32 -6.20 -7.80 -5.98
N GLY A 33 -5.78 -6.88 -6.84
CA GLY A 33 -5.92 -6.97 -8.30
C GLY A 33 -7.30 -6.62 -8.84
N ARG A 34 -8.15 -5.94 -8.04
CA ARG A 34 -9.45 -5.40 -8.47
C ARG A 34 -9.32 -3.95 -8.94
N GLN A 35 -8.97 -3.03 -8.03
CA GLN A 35 -8.67 -1.62 -8.36
C GLN A 35 -7.17 -1.33 -8.44
N TRP A 36 -6.40 -2.07 -7.65
CA TRP A 36 -4.96 -1.95 -7.53
C TRP A 36 -4.40 -3.31 -7.14
N ASP A 37 -3.11 -3.52 -7.41
CA ASP A 37 -2.38 -4.64 -6.85
C ASP A 37 -1.90 -4.26 -5.44
N LEU A 38 -1.64 -5.28 -4.62
CA LEU A 38 -1.18 -5.12 -3.25
C LEU A 38 0.18 -5.79 -3.09
N VAL A 39 1.10 -5.13 -2.41
CA VAL A 39 2.40 -5.70 -2.07
C VAL A 39 2.73 -5.50 -0.61
N ARG A 40 3.29 -6.54 0.01
CA ARG A 40 3.79 -6.50 1.38
C ARG A 40 5.29 -6.27 1.38
N LEU A 41 5.72 -5.38 2.25
CA LEU A 41 7.11 -5.09 2.59
C LEU A 41 7.26 -5.29 4.10
N ASP A 42 8.41 -5.80 4.56
CA ASP A 42 8.73 -5.72 5.99
C ASP A 42 8.95 -4.25 6.40
N PHE A 43 8.81 -3.97 7.69
CA PHE A 43 8.85 -2.61 8.21
C PHE A 43 10.18 -1.88 7.92
N THR A 44 11.32 -2.57 8.04
CA THR A 44 12.64 -1.96 7.83
C THR A 44 12.83 -1.58 6.36
N LEU A 45 12.51 -2.51 5.44
CA LEU A 45 12.57 -2.24 4.01
C LEU A 45 11.59 -1.14 3.61
N ALA A 46 10.35 -1.20 4.09
CA ALA A 46 9.33 -0.19 3.79
C ALA A 46 9.77 1.21 4.24
N THR A 47 10.38 1.32 5.44
CA THR A 47 10.90 2.60 5.96
C THR A 47 12.04 3.14 5.10
N ALA A 48 12.96 2.29 4.66
CA ALA A 48 14.04 2.69 3.75
C ALA A 48 13.50 3.15 2.38
N VAL A 49 12.50 2.45 1.84
CA VAL A 49 11.80 2.83 0.61
C VAL A 49 11.09 4.18 0.78
N ILE A 50 10.39 4.43 1.88
CA ILE A 50 9.74 5.71 2.18
C ILE A 50 10.77 6.84 2.16
N SER A 51 11.87 6.67 2.89
CA SER A 51 12.94 7.67 2.95
C SER A 51 13.49 7.98 1.56
N HIS A 52 13.74 6.95 0.75
CA HIS A 52 14.21 7.12 -0.62
C HIS A 52 13.22 7.84 -1.54
N LEU A 53 11.93 7.48 -1.48
CA LEU A 53 10.90 8.12 -2.28
C LEU A 53 10.72 9.59 -1.87
N LYS A 54 10.73 9.88 -0.56
CA LYS A 54 10.64 11.25 -0.03
C LYS A 54 11.81 12.12 -0.47
N THR A 55 13.05 11.65 -0.38
CA THR A 55 14.23 12.44 -0.79
C THR A 55 14.24 12.76 -2.29
N ARG A 56 13.58 11.95 -3.12
CA ARG A 56 13.39 12.19 -4.55
C ARG A 56 12.08 12.89 -4.92
N GLY A 57 11.31 13.35 -3.93
CA GLY A 57 10.01 14.00 -4.16
C GLY A 57 9.00 13.11 -4.90
N ARG A 58 9.12 11.79 -4.77
CA ARG A 58 8.20 10.84 -5.41
C ARG A 58 6.94 10.69 -4.57
N HIS A 59 5.80 10.57 -5.26
CA HIS A 59 4.51 10.32 -4.62
C HIS A 59 4.50 8.96 -3.92
N ILE A 60 4.04 8.97 -2.67
CA ILE A 60 3.75 7.76 -1.88
C ILE A 60 2.24 7.72 -1.73
N GLY A 61 1.60 6.72 -2.33
CA GLY A 61 0.17 6.53 -2.25
C GLY A 61 -0.28 6.01 -0.88
N PRO A 62 -1.60 5.81 -0.70
CA PRO A 62 -2.12 5.16 0.51
C PRO A 62 -1.48 3.79 0.73
N TYR A 63 -1.19 3.47 1.99
CA TYR A 63 -0.71 2.15 2.40
C TYR A 63 -1.22 1.81 3.80
N VAL A 64 -1.24 0.51 4.13
CA VAL A 64 -1.61 0.02 5.45
C VAL A 64 -0.35 -0.31 6.22
N MET A 65 -0.26 0.14 7.47
CA MET A 65 0.78 -0.24 8.40
C MET A 65 0.20 -1.23 9.42
N GLY A 66 0.86 -2.37 9.62
CA GLY A 66 0.53 -3.34 10.66
C GLY A 66 1.61 -3.36 11.73
N GLY A 67 1.22 -3.07 12.98
CA GLY A 67 2.16 -3.03 14.10
C GLY A 67 2.67 -4.43 14.46
N VAL A 68 1.74 -5.38 14.62
CA VAL A 68 2.06 -6.76 15.05
C VAL A 68 2.79 -7.55 13.97
N GLU A 69 2.41 -7.41 12.71
CA GLU A 69 3.06 -8.14 11.61
C GLU A 69 4.40 -7.54 11.17
N HIS A 70 4.79 -6.40 11.76
CA HIS A 70 5.97 -5.62 11.39
C HIS A 70 6.09 -5.46 9.86
N ALA A 71 4.98 -5.05 9.24
CA ALA A 71 4.89 -4.98 7.79
C ALA A 71 3.98 -3.85 7.32
N MET A 72 4.18 -3.46 6.07
CA MET A 72 3.36 -2.48 5.38
C MET A 72 2.83 -3.07 4.09
N TRP A 73 1.56 -2.78 3.78
CA TRP A 73 0.90 -3.19 2.55
C TRP A 73 0.63 -1.98 1.69
N TRP A 74 1.27 -1.95 0.53
CA TRP A 74 1.27 -0.81 -0.37
C TRP A 74 0.36 -1.08 -1.56
N LEU A 75 -0.44 -0.07 -1.89
CA LEU A 75 -1.26 -0.07 -3.09
C LEU A 75 -0.38 0.33 -4.27
N ILE A 76 -0.40 -0.46 -5.34
CA ILE A 76 0.29 -0.15 -6.60
C ILE A 76 -0.66 -0.35 -7.80
N PRO A 77 -0.42 0.31 -8.95
CA PRO A 77 -1.25 0.14 -10.14
C PRO A 77 -1.42 -1.33 -10.56
N LEU A 78 -2.58 -1.66 -11.14
CA LEU A 78 -2.86 -3.01 -11.63
C LEU A 78 -1.79 -3.51 -12.61
N GLY A 79 -1.36 -4.77 -12.42
CA GLY A 79 -0.24 -5.36 -13.15
C GLY A 79 1.14 -4.99 -12.58
N GLY A 80 1.22 -4.03 -11.67
CA GLY A 80 2.43 -3.63 -10.96
C GLY A 80 3.02 -4.77 -10.12
N ALA A 81 2.19 -5.64 -9.54
CA ALA A 81 2.66 -6.77 -8.74
C ALA A 81 3.60 -7.68 -9.53
N ARG A 82 3.30 -7.91 -10.82
CA ARG A 82 4.15 -8.72 -11.71
C ARG A 82 5.52 -8.09 -11.94
N ARG A 83 5.58 -6.75 -12.02
CA ARG A 83 6.79 -5.98 -12.31
C ARG A 83 7.71 -5.89 -11.09
N VAL A 84 7.14 -5.79 -9.90
CA VAL A 84 7.89 -5.69 -8.64
C VAL A 84 8.20 -7.05 -8.00
N ARG A 85 7.58 -8.14 -8.46
CA ARG A 85 7.83 -9.52 -7.94
C ARG A 85 9.31 -9.94 -7.95
N ARG A 86 10.11 -9.39 -8.86
CA ARG A 86 11.54 -9.71 -8.96
C ARG A 86 12.42 -8.87 -8.01
N SER A 87 11.85 -7.87 -7.35
CA SER A 87 12.59 -7.02 -6.42
C SER A 87 12.75 -7.74 -5.06
N PRO A 88 13.97 -7.79 -4.50
CA PRO A 88 14.20 -8.40 -3.19
C PRO A 88 13.34 -7.78 -2.08
N GLY A 89 12.88 -8.63 -1.16
CA GLY A 89 12.09 -8.21 0.02
C GLY A 89 10.65 -7.78 -0.26
N VAL A 90 10.18 -7.84 -1.51
CA VAL A 90 8.77 -7.58 -1.85
C VAL A 90 7.99 -8.88 -1.95
N ALA A 91 6.85 -8.94 -1.26
CA ALA A 91 5.89 -10.02 -1.36
C ALA A 91 4.58 -9.53 -2.01
N PRO A 92 4.42 -9.65 -3.34
CA PRO A 92 3.16 -9.29 -3.99
C PRO A 92 2.04 -10.26 -3.62
N TYR A 93 0.84 -9.73 -3.37
CA TYR A 93 -0.35 -10.53 -3.17
C TYR A 93 -0.81 -11.12 -4.50
N ARG A 94 -1.37 -12.33 -4.43
CA ARG A 94 -2.02 -12.95 -5.58
C ARG A 94 -3.32 -12.20 -5.89
N LYS A 95 -3.69 -12.11 -7.17
CA LYS A 95 -5.01 -11.58 -7.55
C LYS A 95 -6.10 -12.38 -6.85
N GLY A 96 -7.09 -11.69 -6.27
CA GLY A 96 -8.17 -12.29 -5.50
C GLY A 96 -7.84 -12.53 -4.03
N ALA A 97 -6.59 -12.34 -3.60
CA ALA A 97 -6.24 -12.43 -2.18
C ALA A 97 -6.83 -11.23 -1.42
N GLU A 98 -7.33 -11.50 -0.22
CA GLU A 98 -7.95 -10.50 0.63
C GLU A 98 -6.97 -9.92 1.65
N LEU A 99 -7.10 -8.63 1.90
CA LEU A 99 -6.50 -7.95 3.04
C LEU A 99 -7.61 -7.28 3.85
N PHE A 100 -7.79 -7.71 5.10
CA PHE A 100 -8.67 -7.03 6.05
C PHE A 100 -8.02 -5.74 6.54
N VAL A 101 -8.72 -4.63 6.36
CA VAL A 101 -8.20 -3.29 6.68
C VAL A 101 -9.19 -2.49 7.51
N PRO A 102 -8.70 -1.59 8.38
CA PRO A 102 -9.54 -0.73 9.19
C PRO A 102 -10.23 0.35 8.34
N PRO A 103 -11.24 1.04 8.89
CA PRO A 103 -11.72 2.30 8.31
C PRO A 103 -10.58 3.32 8.21
N PRO A 104 -10.54 4.17 7.15
CA PRO A 104 -9.54 5.23 7.04
C PRO A 104 -9.59 6.18 8.24
N GLY A 105 -8.43 6.54 8.79
CA GLY A 105 -8.32 7.40 9.97
C GLY A 105 -8.54 6.70 11.31
N ARG A 106 -8.67 5.36 11.34
CA ARG A 106 -8.78 4.57 12.57
C ARG A 106 -7.66 3.54 12.67
N TYR A 107 -7.19 3.32 13.90
CA TYR A 107 -6.38 2.16 14.26
C TYR A 107 -7.33 1.06 14.74
N LEU A 108 -7.37 -0.08 14.03
CA LEU A 108 -8.25 -1.19 14.34
C LEU A 108 -7.67 -2.50 13.77
N GLY A 109 -7.73 -3.58 14.54
CA GLY A 109 -7.17 -4.88 14.14
C GLY A 109 -5.66 -4.80 13.91
N GLU A 110 -4.95 -4.06 14.78
CA GLU A 110 -3.49 -3.85 14.72
C GLU A 110 -2.97 -3.18 13.45
N ARG A 111 -3.87 -2.56 12.70
CA ARG A 111 -3.58 -1.91 11.42
C ARG A 111 -4.13 -0.50 11.41
N VAL A 112 -3.49 0.35 10.61
CA VAL A 112 -3.93 1.72 10.33
C VAL A 112 -3.57 2.10 8.90
N TRP A 113 -4.44 2.90 8.28
CA TRP A 113 -4.14 3.55 7.01
C TRP A 113 -3.19 4.73 7.21
N VAL A 114 -2.11 4.76 6.44
CA VAL A 114 -1.34 5.97 6.21
C VAL A 114 -1.74 6.53 4.86
N LEU A 115 -2.27 7.75 4.88
CA LEU A 115 -2.74 8.46 3.70
C LEU A 115 -1.72 9.53 3.31
N PRO A 116 -1.55 9.82 2.02
CA PRO A 116 -0.67 10.90 1.59
C PRO A 116 -1.16 12.26 2.08
N ASP A 117 -0.22 13.15 2.41
CA ASP A 117 -0.45 14.57 2.70
C ASP A 117 -0.79 15.38 1.43
N ALA A 118 -1.41 14.75 0.44
CA ALA A 118 -1.73 15.34 -0.85
C ALA A 118 -3.22 15.71 -0.92
N ASP A 119 -3.50 16.88 -1.48
CA ASP A 119 -4.87 17.31 -1.75
C ASP A 119 -5.41 16.74 -3.07
N GLY A 120 -6.75 16.67 -3.15
CA GLY A 120 -7.47 16.29 -4.36
C GLY A 120 -7.18 14.86 -4.84
N GLU A 121 -7.14 14.68 -6.17
CA GLU A 121 -7.03 13.36 -6.82
C GLU A 121 -5.75 12.60 -6.45
N ARG A 122 -4.66 13.30 -6.10
CA ARG A 122 -3.41 12.64 -5.67
C ARG A 122 -3.58 11.80 -4.41
N ARG A 123 -4.58 12.09 -3.58
CA ARG A 123 -4.91 11.29 -2.40
C ARG A 123 -5.41 9.89 -2.76
N HIS A 124 -5.94 9.73 -3.97
CA HIS A 124 -6.49 8.49 -4.52
C HIS A 124 -5.55 7.85 -5.55
N THR A 125 -4.26 8.19 -5.51
CA THR A 125 -3.26 7.65 -6.41
C THR A 125 -2.39 6.63 -5.68
N PRO A 126 -2.36 5.36 -6.12
CA PRO A 126 -1.43 4.34 -5.61
C PRO A 126 0.04 4.72 -5.82
N THR A 127 0.94 4.08 -5.09
CA THR A 127 2.38 4.25 -5.31
C THR A 127 2.78 3.67 -6.66
N SER A 128 3.54 4.41 -7.46
CA SER A 128 4.03 3.92 -8.76
C SER A 128 4.90 2.67 -8.58
N ASP A 129 4.61 1.61 -9.36
CA ASP A 129 5.41 0.38 -9.39
C ASP A 129 6.84 0.63 -9.88
N GLY A 130 7.01 1.58 -10.81
CA GLY A 130 8.31 2.01 -11.32
C GLY A 130 9.15 2.70 -10.24
N ALA A 131 8.57 3.66 -9.53
CA ALA A 131 9.24 4.35 -8.43
C ALA A 131 9.58 3.38 -7.28
N LEU A 132 8.67 2.45 -6.96
CA LEU A 132 8.91 1.42 -5.96
C LEU A 132 10.08 0.51 -6.36
N ARG A 133 10.12 0.03 -7.61
CA ARG A 133 11.25 -0.78 -8.12
C ARG A 133 12.58 -0.03 -8.09
N GLU A 134 12.57 1.24 -8.50
CA GLU A 134 13.76 2.10 -8.49
C GLU A 134 14.32 2.21 -7.07
N ALA A 135 13.46 2.50 -6.10
CA ALA A 135 13.84 2.59 -4.68
C ALA A 135 14.41 1.26 -4.16
N LEU A 136 13.70 0.15 -4.42
CA LEU A 136 14.16 -1.19 -4.00
C LEU A 136 15.50 -1.57 -4.64
N GLY A 137 15.70 -1.25 -5.92
CA GLY A 137 16.97 -1.49 -6.61
C GLY A 137 18.12 -0.68 -6.01
N ALA A 138 17.87 0.59 -5.68
CA ALA A 138 18.87 1.47 -5.07
C ALA A 138 19.34 0.97 -3.70
N LEU A 139 18.43 0.39 -2.91
CA LEU A 139 18.75 -0.16 -1.58
C LEU A 139 19.64 -1.40 -1.65
N VAL A 140 19.49 -2.21 -2.71
CA VAL A 140 20.34 -3.38 -2.96
C VAL A 140 21.74 -2.96 -3.45
N THR A 141 21.83 -1.91 -4.27
CA THR A 141 23.12 -1.41 -4.76
C THR A 141 23.90 -0.61 -3.71
N GLY A 142 23.20 0.08 -2.81
CA GLY A 142 23.79 0.87 -1.73
C GLY A 142 24.35 0.05 -0.57
N THR A 143 24.14 -1.27 -0.56
CA THR A 143 24.69 -2.20 0.45
C THR A 143 26.05 -2.79 0.06
N ALA A 144 26.64 -2.40 -1.08
CA ALA A 144 28.02 -2.76 -1.40
C ALA A 144 29.00 -1.85 -0.61
N PRO A 145 29.91 -2.39 0.21
CA PRO A 145 30.94 -1.56 0.83
C PRO A 145 31.86 -0.97 -0.25
N PRO A 146 32.41 0.24 -0.06
CA PRO A 146 33.46 0.75 -0.94
C PRO A 146 34.67 -0.20 -0.85
N ARG A 147 35.22 -0.56 -2.02
CA ARG A 147 36.54 -1.20 -2.11
C ARG A 147 37.63 -0.17 -1.88
#